data_AF-A0A4Y3PI24-F1
#
_entry.id   AF-A0A4Y3PI24-F1
#
_cell.length_a   1.000
_cell.length_b   1.000
_cell.length_c   1.000
_cell.angle_alpha   90.00
_cell.angle_beta   90.00
_cell.angle_gamma   90.00
#
_symmetry.space_group_name_H-M   'P 1'
#
loop_
_entity.id
_entity.type
_entity.pdbx_description
1 polymer ?
#
loop_
_entity_poly.entity_id
_entity_poly.type
_entity_poly.pdbx_seq_one_letter_code
_entity_poly.pdbx_strand_id
1 'polypeptide(L)'
;MNNVQLSIDKVSVEYQGVTVSFYNQLALSFRDWFDIKPAIRHKGYVYHWNLALNDAYLYLRYQPWRQKKSLKYTLQIETHPDYLVRFQKLLSALYRHTQKVYFSRCELAFDFPYPMSNVFIASNTGRNMNIYEGTRYFGRKDESKAHAFCRNYDKKAEQIAKGILEEGERTRVELVYRPDEKIPLESIIQYPPKFNDYYTCSVITELQTVRAEKRAMILALQHGLMTPDELSKHHRASIKEIMSSQQLVDFDALAAQHWEDLMTLTCALVCGRVSHLPVQEVHAG
;
A
#
# COMPACT_ATOMS: atom_id res chain seq x y z
N MET A 1 -5.73 -23.78 5.19
CA MET A 1 -5.22 -22.42 5.44
C MET A 1 -4.50 -21.99 4.18
N ASN A 2 -4.85 -20.84 3.60
CA ASN A 2 -4.26 -20.38 2.34
C ASN A 2 -2.81 -19.97 2.63
N ASN A 3 -1.84 -20.47 1.88
CA ASN A 3 -0.41 -20.11 2.00
C ASN A 3 -0.13 -18.68 1.47
N VAL A 4 -1.04 -17.74 1.67
CA VAL A 4 -0.87 -16.35 1.24
C VAL A 4 0.05 -15.65 2.23
N GLN A 5 1.17 -15.13 1.74
CA GLN A 5 2.09 -14.35 2.56
C GLN A 5 1.69 -12.88 2.53
N LEU A 6 1.74 -12.22 3.68
CA LEU A 6 1.42 -10.80 3.81
C LEU A 6 2.67 -10.01 4.22
N SER A 7 2.90 -8.90 3.53
CA SER A 7 3.99 -7.95 3.82
C SER A 7 3.54 -6.51 3.55
N ILE A 8 4.36 -5.53 3.94
CA ILE A 8 4.18 -4.13 3.57
C ILE A 8 5.25 -3.78 2.53
N ASP A 9 4.84 -3.43 1.31
CA ASP A 9 5.74 -3.03 0.23
C ASP A 9 6.18 -1.57 0.36
N LYS A 10 5.31 -0.72 0.91
CA LYS A 10 5.58 0.71 1.08
C LYS A 10 4.86 1.26 2.29
N VAL A 11 5.53 2.13 3.04
CA VAL A 11 4.93 2.87 4.15
C VAL A 11 5.19 4.36 3.99
N SER A 12 4.22 5.18 4.38
CA SER A 12 4.32 6.62 4.39
C SER A 12 3.83 7.20 5.71
N VAL A 13 4.62 8.14 6.23
CA VAL A 13 4.42 8.74 7.55
C VAL A 13 4.53 10.26 7.45
N GLU A 14 3.75 10.99 8.24
CA GLU A 14 3.74 12.44 8.30
C GLU A 14 4.20 12.97 9.66
N TYR A 15 5.25 13.78 9.65
CA TYR A 15 5.75 14.57 10.77
C TYR A 15 5.11 15.96 10.71
N GLN A 16 4.33 16.32 11.73
CA GLN A 16 3.67 17.62 11.82
C GLN A 16 4.49 18.62 12.64
N GLY A 17 4.37 19.91 12.28
CA GLY A 17 4.99 20.98 13.05
C GLY A 17 6.50 21.12 12.83
N VAL A 18 7.04 20.57 11.74
CA VAL A 18 8.46 20.67 11.39
C VAL A 18 8.77 22.11 10.98
N THR A 19 9.70 22.75 11.68
CA THR A 19 10.04 24.17 11.43
C THR A 19 10.84 24.34 10.14
N VAL A 20 10.64 25.47 9.45
CA VAL A 20 11.43 25.85 8.26
C VAL A 20 12.93 25.92 8.57
N SER A 21 13.33 26.43 9.73
CA SER A 21 14.74 26.52 10.13
C SER A 21 15.40 25.15 10.23
N PHE A 22 14.79 24.22 10.97
CA PHE A 22 15.26 22.84 11.07
C PHE A 22 15.26 22.14 9.70
N TYR A 23 14.19 22.27 8.90
CA TYR A 23 14.16 21.68 7.56
C TYR A 23 15.30 22.19 6.68
N ASN A 24 15.59 23.49 6.71
CA ASN A 24 16.68 24.06 5.93
C ASN A 24 18.05 23.51 6.39
N GLN A 25 18.29 23.42 7.71
CA GLN A 25 19.50 22.80 8.25
C GLN A 25 19.63 21.34 7.82
N LEU A 26 18.54 20.59 7.89
CA LEU A 26 18.49 19.19 7.47
C LEU A 26 18.76 19.04 5.96
N ALA A 27 18.14 19.88 5.13
CA ALA A 27 18.32 19.87 3.68
C ALA A 27 19.77 20.18 3.27
N LEU A 28 20.46 21.06 4.00
CA LEU A 28 21.89 21.31 3.79
C LEU A 28 22.74 20.06 4.04
N SER A 29 22.39 19.26 5.06
CA SER A 29 23.12 18.03 5.39
C SER A 29 22.87 16.86 4.44
N PHE A 30 21.85 16.91 3.57
CA PHE A 30 21.54 15.78 2.70
C PHE A 30 22.64 15.46 1.70
N ARG A 31 23.36 16.48 1.20
CA ARG A 31 24.49 16.27 0.29
C ARG A 31 25.65 15.54 0.94
N ASP A 32 25.78 15.67 2.25
CA ASP A 32 26.85 15.01 3.00
C ASP A 32 26.47 13.56 3.34
N TRP A 33 25.18 13.22 3.34
CA TRP A 33 24.66 11.95 3.85
C TRP A 33 24.11 11.02 2.75
N PHE A 34 23.69 11.56 1.60
CA PHE A 34 22.93 10.82 0.60
C PHE A 34 23.28 11.24 -0.83
N ASP A 35 23.04 10.34 -1.78
CA ASP A 35 22.83 10.75 -3.17
C ASP A 35 21.45 11.41 -3.29
N ILE A 36 21.36 12.58 -3.93
CA ILE A 36 20.18 13.44 -3.91
C ILE A 36 19.69 13.82 -5.31
N LYS A 37 18.37 13.77 -5.50
CA LYS A 37 17.67 14.35 -6.66
C LYS A 37 16.55 15.28 -6.19
N PRO A 38 16.80 16.59 -6.02
CA PRO A 38 15.78 17.54 -5.57
C PRO A 38 14.77 17.86 -6.67
N ALA A 39 13.52 18.10 -6.30
CA ALA A 39 12.51 18.66 -7.21
C ALA A 39 11.58 19.63 -6.47
N ILE A 40 11.23 20.74 -7.14
CA ILE A 40 10.18 21.68 -6.70
C ILE A 40 8.92 21.40 -7.51
N ARG A 41 7.77 21.27 -6.83
CA ARG A 41 6.48 21.02 -7.49
C ARG A 41 5.42 22.02 -7.04
N HIS A 42 4.54 22.38 -7.98
CA HIS A 42 3.41 23.30 -7.73
C HIS A 42 2.08 22.57 -7.46
N LYS A 43 2.15 21.29 -7.10
CA LYS A 43 1.02 20.44 -6.66
C LYS A 43 1.53 19.43 -5.63
N GLY A 44 0.71 19.13 -4.62
CA GLY A 44 1.10 18.22 -3.52
C GLY A 44 2.01 18.90 -2.52
N TYR A 45 3.22 18.40 -2.33
CA TYR A 45 4.28 19.05 -1.53
C TYR A 45 5.15 19.94 -2.43
N VAL A 46 5.68 21.03 -1.87
CA VAL A 46 6.55 21.98 -2.59
C VAL A 46 7.91 21.34 -2.84
N TYR A 47 8.55 20.83 -1.79
CA TYR A 47 9.90 20.31 -1.85
C TYR A 47 9.92 18.79 -1.82
N HIS A 48 10.72 18.18 -2.70
CA HIS A 48 10.87 16.73 -2.82
C HIS A 48 12.35 16.38 -2.84
N TRP A 49 12.70 15.36 -2.06
CA TRP A 49 14.02 14.75 -2.02
C TRP A 49 13.88 13.26 -2.21
N ASN A 50 14.65 12.69 -3.13
CA ASN A 50 14.89 11.25 -3.20
C ASN A 50 16.26 11.00 -2.57
N LEU A 51 16.27 10.36 -1.40
CA LEU A 51 17.48 10.01 -0.68
C LEU A 51 17.78 8.54 -0.94
N ALA A 52 18.96 8.25 -1.49
CA ALA A 52 19.41 6.87 -1.70
C ALA A 52 20.62 6.56 -0.83
N LEU A 53 20.65 5.34 -0.27
CA LEU A 53 21.78 4.79 0.47
C LEU A 53 21.93 3.31 0.11
N ASN A 54 22.91 2.99 -0.74
CA ASN A 54 23.07 1.67 -1.35
C ASN A 54 21.78 1.23 -2.10
N ASP A 55 21.19 0.11 -1.70
CA ASP A 55 19.93 -0.45 -2.20
C ASP A 55 18.68 0.17 -1.55
N ALA A 56 18.85 0.92 -0.47
CA ALA A 56 17.76 1.56 0.26
C ALA A 56 17.42 2.94 -0.30
N TYR A 57 16.12 3.26 -0.35
CA TYR A 57 15.62 4.57 -0.76
C TYR A 57 14.70 5.18 0.30
N LEU A 58 14.61 6.51 0.36
CA LEU A 58 13.62 7.23 1.14
C LEU A 58 13.20 8.50 0.40
N TYR A 59 11.91 8.62 0.12
CA TYR A 59 11.34 9.85 -0.41
C TYR A 59 10.94 10.77 0.73
N LEU A 60 11.46 11.99 0.73
CA LEU A 60 11.12 13.03 1.70
C LEU A 60 10.43 14.18 0.99
N ARG A 61 9.30 14.63 1.52
CA ARG A 61 8.46 15.69 0.93
C ARG A 61 8.11 16.71 2.00
N TYR A 62 8.29 18.00 1.72
CA TYR A 62 8.07 19.06 2.71
C TYR A 62 7.21 20.20 2.17
N GLN A 63 6.39 20.76 3.06
CA GLN A 63 5.47 21.86 2.81
C GLN A 63 4.36 21.52 1.78
N PRO A 64 3.17 21.08 2.22
CA PRO A 64 2.01 20.96 1.35
C PRO A 64 1.70 22.31 0.67
N TRP A 65 1.53 22.30 -0.65
CA TRP A 65 1.27 23.48 -1.49
C TRP A 65 0.05 24.29 -1.04
N ARG A 66 -1.00 23.60 -0.57
CA ARG A 66 -2.25 24.23 -0.11
C ARG A 66 -2.22 24.68 1.34
N GLN A 67 -1.15 24.40 2.09
CA GLN A 67 -1.05 24.85 3.48
C GLN A 67 -0.79 26.36 3.52
N LYS A 68 -1.49 27.09 4.39
CA LYS A 68 -1.24 28.53 4.61
C LYS A 68 0.21 28.76 5.00
N LYS A 69 0.79 29.89 4.59
CA LYS A 69 2.15 30.26 4.96
C LYS A 69 2.31 30.22 6.49
N SER A 70 3.33 29.53 6.95
CA SER A 70 3.62 29.22 8.34
C SER A 70 5.14 29.10 8.54
N LEU A 71 5.59 29.16 9.78
CA LEU A 71 6.97 28.82 10.15
C LEU A 71 7.18 27.30 10.34
N LYS A 72 6.08 26.54 10.34
CA LYS A 72 6.04 25.10 10.53
C LYS A 72 5.12 24.44 9.51
N TYR A 73 5.57 23.35 8.90
CA TYR A 73 4.78 22.60 7.93
C TYR A 73 4.84 21.10 8.21
N THR A 74 4.02 20.34 7.46
CA THR A 74 4.12 18.88 7.42
C THR A 74 5.30 18.44 6.56
N LEU A 75 6.02 17.44 7.05
CA LEU A 75 7.02 16.67 6.31
C LEU A 75 6.52 15.22 6.18
N GLN A 76 6.52 14.67 4.99
CA GLN A 76 6.17 13.28 4.74
C GLN A 76 7.42 12.49 4.34
N ILE A 77 7.55 11.27 4.86
CA ILE A 77 8.47 10.27 4.33
C ILE A 77 7.70 9.14 3.65
N GLU A 78 8.34 8.45 2.70
CA GLU A 78 7.82 7.25 2.05
C GLU A 78 8.98 6.32 1.66
N THR A 79 8.90 5.05 2.03
CA THR A 79 9.94 4.04 1.78
C THR A 79 9.39 2.61 1.93
N HIS A 80 10.19 1.59 1.61
CA HIS A 80 9.96 0.22 2.06
C HIS A 80 10.28 0.11 3.57
N PRO A 81 9.47 -0.57 4.40
CA PRO A 81 9.68 -0.65 5.85
C PRO A 81 11.09 -1.11 6.26
N ASP A 82 11.62 -2.13 5.59
CA ASP A 82 12.96 -2.68 5.89
C ASP A 82 14.09 -1.66 5.69
N TYR A 83 13.87 -0.61 4.90
CA TYR A 83 14.86 0.44 4.69
C TYR A 83 14.90 1.45 5.82
N LEU A 84 13.88 1.54 6.68
CA LEU A 84 13.83 2.51 7.77
C LEU A 84 15.05 2.44 8.69
N VAL A 85 15.58 1.24 8.95
CA VAL A 85 16.77 1.04 9.80
C VAL A 85 18.00 1.78 9.25
N ARG A 86 18.13 1.85 7.91
CA ARG A 86 19.24 2.54 7.24
C ARG A 86 19.16 4.05 7.41
N PHE A 87 17.98 4.59 7.68
CA PHE A 87 17.74 6.03 7.86
C PHE A 87 17.58 6.43 9.33
N GLN A 88 17.96 5.59 10.30
CA GLN A 88 17.70 5.82 11.72
C GLN A 88 18.18 7.19 12.25
N LYS A 89 19.35 7.67 11.82
CA LYS A 89 19.88 9.00 12.21
C LYS A 89 18.94 10.13 11.77
N LEU A 90 18.43 10.04 10.54
CA LEU A 90 17.46 10.99 9.98
C LEU A 90 16.13 10.89 10.72
N LEU A 91 15.59 9.68 10.91
CA LEU A 91 14.32 9.46 11.60
C LEU A 91 14.35 10.01 13.04
N SER A 92 15.45 9.76 13.76
CA SER A 92 15.65 10.27 15.13
C SER A 92 15.74 11.80 15.18
N ALA A 93 16.35 12.44 14.17
CA ALA A 93 16.36 13.89 14.06
C ALA A 93 14.96 14.44 13.77
N LEU A 94 14.24 13.85 12.81
CA LEU A 94 12.87 14.26 12.50
C LEU A 94 11.94 14.14 13.71
N TYR A 95 12.00 13.03 14.45
CA TYR A 95 11.19 12.80 15.64
C TYR A 95 11.45 13.85 16.74
N ARG A 96 12.70 14.21 17.00
CA ARG A 96 13.04 15.24 18.01
C ARG A 96 12.56 16.65 17.65
N HIS A 97 12.33 16.93 16.37
CA HIS A 97 11.95 18.24 15.86
C HIS A 97 10.53 18.27 15.29
N THR A 98 9.70 17.29 15.64
CA THR A 98 8.27 17.24 15.28
C THR A 98 7.39 17.41 16.51
N GLN A 99 6.14 17.83 16.30
CA GLN A 99 5.14 17.89 17.37
C GLN A 99 4.37 16.58 17.48
N LYS A 100 4.03 15.97 16.34
CA LYS A 100 3.24 14.75 16.24
C LYS A 100 3.62 13.98 14.99
N VAL A 101 3.54 12.66 15.07
CA VAL A 101 3.77 11.77 13.93
C VAL A 101 2.51 10.97 13.64
N TYR A 102 2.06 11.02 12.39
CA TYR A 102 0.84 10.37 11.94
C TYR A 102 1.14 9.34 10.87
N PHE A 103 0.43 8.23 10.93
CA PHE A 103 0.37 7.30 9.81
C PHE A 103 -0.33 7.98 8.63
N SER A 104 0.23 7.87 7.43
CA SER A 104 -0.35 8.45 6.21
C SER A 104 -0.99 7.37 5.33
N ARG A 105 -0.23 6.32 5.00
CA ARG A 105 -0.69 5.15 4.25
C ARG A 105 0.37 4.04 4.28
N CYS A 106 -0.04 2.84 3.89
CA CYS A 106 0.87 1.80 3.46
C CYS A 106 0.29 1.00 2.29
N GLU A 107 1.12 0.23 1.60
CA GLU A 107 0.74 -0.70 0.55
C GLU A 107 0.97 -2.12 1.07
N LEU A 108 -0.11 -2.85 1.34
CA LEU A 108 -0.03 -4.24 1.77
C LEU A 108 0.09 -5.13 0.53
N ALA A 109 1.06 -6.03 0.54
CA ALA A 109 1.32 -7.01 -0.50
C ALA A 109 0.90 -8.41 -0.02
N PHE A 110 -0.14 -8.95 -0.65
CA PHE A 110 -0.62 -10.31 -0.49
C PHE A 110 -0.03 -11.17 -1.61
N ASP A 111 0.90 -12.05 -1.27
CA ASP A 111 1.60 -12.94 -2.20
C ASP A 111 0.96 -14.33 -2.18
N PHE A 112 0.43 -14.72 -3.33
CA PHE A 112 -0.25 -15.98 -3.58
C PHE A 112 0.71 -16.96 -4.25
N PRO A 113 0.85 -18.20 -3.75
CA PRO A 113 1.70 -19.23 -4.37
C PRO A 113 1.02 -19.90 -5.56
N TYR A 114 0.38 -19.10 -6.42
CA TYR A 114 -0.44 -19.52 -7.54
C TYR A 114 -0.18 -18.61 -8.74
N PRO A 115 -0.36 -19.11 -9.97
CA PRO A 115 -0.29 -18.26 -11.16
C PRO A 115 -1.45 -17.25 -11.16
N MET A 116 -1.26 -16.14 -11.88
CA MET A 116 -2.21 -15.01 -11.85
C MET A 116 -3.59 -15.39 -12.37
N SER A 117 -3.68 -16.38 -13.27
CA SER A 117 -4.93 -16.94 -13.78
C SER A 117 -5.80 -17.62 -12.72
N ASN A 118 -5.21 -17.97 -11.56
CA ASN A 118 -5.92 -18.63 -10.46
C ASN A 118 -6.35 -17.64 -9.38
N VAL A 119 -5.87 -16.40 -9.40
CA VAL A 119 -6.22 -15.39 -8.38
C VAL A 119 -7.30 -14.48 -8.95
N PHE A 120 -8.55 -14.77 -8.58
CA PHE A 120 -9.70 -13.97 -8.96
C PHE A 120 -9.94 -12.83 -7.98
N ILE A 121 -10.19 -11.63 -8.53
CA ILE A 121 -10.51 -10.42 -7.76
C ILE A 121 -11.69 -9.72 -8.43
N ALA A 122 -12.70 -9.37 -7.64
CA ALA A 122 -13.81 -8.53 -8.07
C ALA A 122 -13.98 -7.34 -7.13
N SER A 123 -14.20 -6.16 -7.71
CA SER A 123 -14.56 -4.97 -6.93
C SER A 123 -16.00 -5.06 -6.41
N ASN A 124 -16.18 -4.72 -5.14
CA ASN A 124 -17.48 -4.59 -4.48
C ASN A 124 -18.07 -3.18 -4.57
N THR A 125 -17.22 -2.19 -4.88
CA THR A 125 -17.56 -0.75 -4.90
C THR A 125 -17.75 -0.20 -6.31
N GLY A 126 -17.61 -1.05 -7.34
CA GLY A 126 -17.75 -0.64 -8.74
C GLY A 126 -16.49 0.02 -9.33
N ARG A 127 -15.32 -0.17 -8.72
CA ARG A 127 -14.06 0.27 -9.32
C ARG A 127 -13.78 -0.52 -10.60
N ASN A 128 -13.57 0.20 -11.69
CA ASN A 128 -13.24 -0.41 -12.98
C ASN A 128 -11.85 -1.04 -12.93
N MET A 129 -11.73 -2.21 -13.54
CA MET A 129 -10.47 -2.90 -13.76
C MET A 129 -9.89 -2.46 -15.10
N ASN A 130 -8.64 -2.02 -15.11
CA ASN A 130 -7.87 -1.72 -16.31
C ASN A 130 -6.67 -2.67 -16.38
N ILE A 131 -6.22 -2.99 -17.59
CA ILE A 131 -5.05 -3.85 -17.80
C ILE A 131 -3.95 -3.01 -18.46
N TYR A 132 -2.75 -3.06 -17.92
CA TYR A 132 -1.57 -2.42 -18.49
C TYR A 132 -0.34 -3.28 -18.22
N GLU A 133 0.40 -3.64 -19.28
CA GLU A 133 1.61 -4.48 -19.21
C GLU A 133 1.42 -5.74 -18.35
N GLY A 134 0.31 -6.46 -18.58
CA GLY A 134 -0.01 -7.69 -17.84
C GLY A 134 -0.48 -7.49 -16.39
N THR A 135 -0.47 -6.25 -15.87
CA THR A 135 -0.98 -5.93 -14.53
C THR A 135 -2.43 -5.47 -14.59
N ARG A 136 -3.26 -5.97 -13.68
CA ARG A 136 -4.63 -5.51 -13.43
C ARG A 136 -4.62 -4.41 -12.38
N TYR A 137 -5.25 -3.28 -12.68
CA TYR A 137 -5.42 -2.13 -11.79
C TYR A 137 -6.90 -1.90 -11.54
N PHE A 138 -7.32 -1.79 -10.27
CA PHE A 138 -8.69 -1.43 -9.93
C PHE A 138 -8.74 0.00 -9.39
N GLY A 139 -9.35 0.89 -10.17
CA GLY A 139 -9.29 2.33 -9.97
C GLY A 139 -8.40 3.04 -10.98
N ARG A 140 -8.40 4.37 -10.94
CA ARG A 140 -7.65 5.22 -11.89
C ARG A 140 -6.24 5.52 -11.38
N LYS A 141 -5.34 5.92 -12.28
CA LYS A 141 -3.93 6.21 -11.94
C LYS A 141 -3.78 7.31 -10.89
N ASP A 142 -4.64 8.33 -10.91
CA ASP A 142 -4.69 9.41 -9.92
C ASP A 142 -5.19 8.94 -8.55
N GLU A 143 -5.86 7.80 -8.49
CA GLU A 143 -6.32 7.12 -7.27
C GLU A 143 -5.31 6.12 -6.72
N SER A 144 -4.11 6.00 -7.32
CA SER A 144 -3.07 5.04 -6.91
C SER A 144 -2.61 5.13 -5.45
N LYS A 145 -2.95 6.24 -4.77
CA LYS A 145 -2.68 6.48 -3.34
C LYS A 145 -3.96 6.61 -2.50
N ALA A 146 -5.12 6.34 -3.08
CA ALA A 146 -6.40 6.34 -2.40
C ALA A 146 -6.60 5.00 -1.67
N HIS A 147 -7.42 5.01 -0.63
CA HIS A 147 -7.71 3.78 0.12
C HIS A 147 -8.26 2.68 -0.79
N ALA A 148 -7.81 1.46 -0.54
CA ALA A 148 -8.14 0.24 -1.24
C ALA A 148 -7.77 0.23 -2.73
N PHE A 149 -6.95 1.17 -3.23
CA PHE A 149 -6.47 1.03 -4.62
C PHE A 149 -5.75 -0.32 -4.76
N CYS A 150 -6.11 -1.08 -5.80
CA CYS A 150 -5.68 -2.47 -5.93
C CYS A 150 -4.86 -2.68 -7.20
N ARG A 151 -3.76 -3.42 -7.06
CA ARG A 151 -2.96 -3.93 -8.18
C ARG A 151 -2.87 -5.44 -8.08
N ASN A 152 -2.99 -6.15 -9.19
CA ASN A 152 -2.78 -7.59 -9.26
C ASN A 152 -1.92 -7.94 -10.46
N TYR A 153 -0.81 -8.64 -10.22
CA TYR A 153 0.18 -8.93 -11.25
C TYR A 153 1.00 -10.17 -10.92
N ASP A 154 1.68 -10.69 -11.94
CA ASP A 154 2.63 -11.79 -11.83
C ASP A 154 3.94 -11.28 -11.21
N LYS A 155 4.15 -11.56 -9.92
CA LYS A 155 5.33 -11.09 -9.18
C LYS A 155 6.57 -11.85 -9.58
N LYS A 156 6.44 -13.14 -9.92
CA LYS A 156 7.53 -13.97 -10.44
C LYS A 156 8.09 -13.36 -11.73
N ALA A 157 7.22 -13.04 -12.68
CA ALA A 157 7.64 -12.41 -13.94
C ALA A 157 8.34 -11.06 -13.70
N GLU A 158 7.83 -10.23 -12.77
CA GLU A 158 8.47 -8.96 -12.38
C GLU A 158 9.88 -9.17 -11.80
N GLN A 159 10.06 -10.16 -10.92
CA GLN A 159 11.35 -10.44 -10.27
C GLN A 159 12.37 -11.01 -11.26
N ILE A 160 11.95 -11.92 -12.15
CA ILE A 160 12.79 -12.44 -13.23
C ILE A 160 13.26 -11.30 -14.15
N ALA A 161 12.37 -10.37 -14.49
CA ALA A 161 12.74 -9.19 -15.28
C ALA A 161 13.77 -8.28 -14.58
N LYS A 162 13.85 -8.35 -13.25
CA LYS A 162 14.86 -7.67 -12.42
C LYS A 162 16.14 -8.51 -12.20
N GLY A 163 16.23 -9.70 -12.80
CA GLY A 163 17.36 -10.61 -12.64
C GLY A 163 17.38 -11.39 -11.33
N ILE A 164 16.24 -11.46 -10.63
CA ILE A 164 16.09 -12.23 -9.39
C ILE A 164 15.52 -13.61 -9.75
N LEU A 165 16.20 -14.67 -9.31
CA LEU A 165 15.70 -16.03 -9.46
C LEU A 165 14.56 -16.27 -8.47
N GLU A 166 13.42 -16.74 -8.97
CA GLU A 166 12.23 -17.01 -8.17
C GLU A 166 11.74 -18.43 -8.47
N GLU A 167 11.64 -19.26 -7.44
CA GLU A 167 11.11 -20.62 -7.54
C GLU A 167 9.59 -20.64 -7.30
N GLY A 168 8.88 -21.53 -7.98
CA GLY A 168 7.43 -21.65 -7.87
C GLY A 168 6.65 -20.54 -8.59
N GLU A 169 5.35 -20.44 -8.31
CA GLU A 169 4.47 -19.40 -8.82
C GLU A 169 4.25 -18.32 -7.76
N ARG A 170 4.20 -17.04 -8.16
CA ARG A 170 3.95 -15.94 -7.24
C ARG A 170 3.12 -14.85 -7.91
N THR A 171 1.86 -14.76 -7.51
CA THR A 171 0.98 -13.66 -7.88
C THR A 171 0.87 -12.70 -6.72
N ARG A 172 1.03 -11.41 -6.97
CA ARG A 172 0.84 -10.40 -5.92
C ARG A 172 -0.46 -9.65 -6.11
N VAL A 173 -1.14 -9.42 -5.00
CA VAL A 173 -2.22 -8.44 -4.87
C VAL A 173 -1.76 -7.36 -3.91
N GLU A 174 -1.69 -6.12 -4.38
CA GLU A 174 -1.31 -4.97 -3.55
C GLU A 174 -2.53 -4.09 -3.28
N LEU A 175 -2.77 -3.79 -2.00
CA LEU A 175 -3.89 -2.97 -1.55
C LEU A 175 -3.38 -1.79 -0.72
N VAL A 176 -3.81 -0.59 -1.08
CA VAL A 176 -3.44 0.64 -0.35
C VAL A 176 -4.29 0.80 0.92
N TYR A 177 -3.68 0.72 2.09
CA TYR A 177 -4.32 1.16 3.33
C TYR A 177 -4.07 2.65 3.56
N ARG A 178 -5.14 3.43 3.62
CA ARG A 178 -5.09 4.87 3.90
C ARG A 178 -6.33 5.23 4.72
N PRO A 179 -6.22 5.34 6.05
CA PRO A 179 -7.36 5.73 6.87
C PRO A 179 -7.78 7.17 6.54
N ASP A 180 -9.08 7.44 6.64
CA ASP A 180 -9.61 8.80 6.51
C ASP A 180 -9.23 9.66 7.72
N GLU A 181 -9.15 9.03 8.89
CA GLU A 181 -8.75 9.65 10.14
C GLU A 181 -7.24 9.75 10.30
N LYS A 182 -6.80 10.78 11.02
CA LYS A 182 -5.39 10.96 11.38
C LYS A 182 -5.03 10.10 12.58
N ILE A 183 -4.56 8.90 12.32
CA ILE A 183 -4.10 7.97 13.35
C ILE A 183 -2.65 8.28 13.74
N PRO A 184 -2.35 8.55 15.03
CA PRO A 184 -0.97 8.64 15.50
C PRO A 184 -0.21 7.38 15.14
N LEU A 185 1.00 7.51 14.59
CA LEU A 185 1.73 6.35 14.09
C LEU A 185 1.93 5.30 15.18
N GLU A 186 2.25 5.71 16.40
CA GLU A 186 2.44 4.81 17.55
C GLU A 186 1.21 3.96 17.91
N SER A 187 0.00 4.38 17.51
CA SER A 187 -1.25 3.65 17.79
C SER A 187 -1.76 2.85 16.59
N ILE A 188 -1.09 2.89 15.44
CA ILE A 188 -1.59 2.31 14.19
C ILE A 188 -1.84 0.79 14.28
N ILE A 189 -1.12 0.09 15.16
CA ILE A 189 -1.26 -1.36 15.38
C ILE A 189 -2.68 -1.76 15.83
N GLN A 190 -3.49 -0.81 16.31
CA GLN A 190 -4.86 -1.05 16.75
C GLN A 190 -5.88 -0.91 15.62
N TYR A 191 -5.44 -0.48 14.43
CA TYR A 191 -6.31 -0.15 13.30
C TYR A 191 -5.92 -0.95 12.05
N PRO A 192 -6.15 -2.27 12.03
CA PRO A 192 -5.92 -3.06 10.83
C PRO A 192 -6.89 -2.63 9.70
N PRO A 193 -6.47 -2.71 8.42
CA PRO A 193 -7.33 -2.37 7.29
C PRO A 193 -8.54 -3.31 7.15
N LYS A 194 -9.58 -2.81 6.49
CA LYS A 194 -10.79 -3.55 6.07
C LYS A 194 -10.95 -3.46 4.56
N PHE A 195 -10.44 -4.45 3.84
CA PHE A 195 -10.44 -4.52 2.38
C PHE A 195 -11.56 -5.39 1.80
N ASN A 196 -12.15 -6.30 2.58
CA ASN A 196 -13.23 -7.16 2.10
C ASN A 196 -14.49 -6.37 1.71
N ASP A 197 -14.70 -5.19 2.28
CA ASP A 197 -15.74 -4.25 1.85
C ASP A 197 -15.51 -3.73 0.41
N TYR A 198 -14.26 -3.72 -0.05
CA TYR A 198 -13.86 -3.20 -1.35
C TYR A 198 -13.66 -4.29 -2.40
N TYR A 199 -13.21 -5.47 -1.99
CA TYR A 199 -12.88 -6.57 -2.91
C TYR A 199 -13.32 -7.92 -2.39
N THR A 200 -13.78 -8.76 -3.31
CA THR A 200 -13.87 -10.20 -3.11
C THR A 200 -12.67 -10.85 -3.79
N CYS A 201 -11.95 -11.73 -3.08
CA CYS A 201 -10.85 -12.49 -3.64
C CYS A 201 -11.06 -14.00 -3.42
N SER A 202 -10.74 -14.78 -4.44
CA SER A 202 -10.80 -16.24 -4.40
C SER A 202 -9.68 -16.86 -5.21
N VAL A 203 -9.14 -17.97 -4.72
CA VAL A 203 -8.26 -18.85 -5.49
C VAL A 203 -9.14 -19.84 -6.24
N ILE A 204 -9.03 -19.83 -7.57
CA ILE A 204 -9.69 -20.78 -8.46
C ILE A 204 -8.96 -22.11 -8.34
N THR A 205 -9.66 -23.11 -7.80
CA THR A 205 -9.15 -24.47 -7.65
C THR A 205 -9.70 -25.39 -8.74
N GLU A 206 -10.95 -25.20 -9.14
CA GLU A 206 -11.59 -26.00 -10.19
C GLU A 206 -12.72 -25.25 -10.91
N LEU A 207 -12.71 -25.29 -12.24
CA LEU A 207 -13.77 -24.75 -13.10
C LEU A 207 -14.50 -25.81 -13.92
N GLN A 208 -14.16 -27.10 -13.78
CA GLN A 208 -14.71 -28.15 -14.66
C GLN A 208 -16.23 -28.28 -14.55
N THR A 209 -16.77 -28.09 -13.34
CA THR A 209 -18.20 -28.13 -13.02
C THR A 209 -18.96 -26.86 -13.45
N VAL A 210 -18.24 -25.79 -13.80
CA VAL A 210 -18.84 -24.54 -14.27
C VAL A 210 -19.29 -24.70 -15.73
N ARG A 211 -20.52 -24.26 -16.04
CA ARG A 211 -21.07 -24.27 -17.41
C ARG A 211 -20.09 -23.61 -18.39
N ALA A 212 -19.94 -24.20 -19.57
CA ALA A 212 -18.92 -23.83 -20.55
C ALA A 212 -18.88 -22.32 -20.87
N GLU A 213 -20.04 -21.69 -21.06
CA GLU A 213 -20.15 -20.25 -21.31
C GLU A 213 -19.55 -19.41 -20.18
N LYS A 214 -19.91 -19.72 -18.92
CA LYS A 214 -19.42 -18.99 -17.74
C LYS A 214 -17.95 -19.27 -17.49
N ARG A 215 -17.52 -20.51 -17.71
CA ARG A 215 -16.10 -20.88 -17.65
C ARG A 215 -15.27 -20.09 -18.66
N ALA A 216 -15.74 -19.95 -19.90
CA ALA A 216 -15.06 -19.16 -20.91
C ALA A 216 -14.95 -17.68 -20.51
N MET A 217 -16.02 -17.08 -19.95
CA MET A 217 -15.97 -15.70 -19.44
C MET A 217 -14.98 -15.54 -18.28
N ILE A 218 -14.97 -16.48 -17.33
CA ILE A 218 -14.03 -16.45 -16.20
C ILE A 218 -12.58 -16.53 -16.70
N LEU A 219 -12.31 -17.46 -17.62
CA LEU A 219 -10.98 -17.61 -18.21
C LEU A 219 -10.56 -16.36 -18.99
N ALA A 220 -11.47 -15.78 -19.79
CA ALA A 220 -11.17 -14.55 -20.51
C ALA A 220 -10.82 -13.38 -19.57
N LEU A 221 -11.54 -13.20 -18.46
CA LEU A 221 -11.17 -12.24 -17.41
C LEU A 221 -9.80 -12.58 -16.79
N GLN A 222 -9.58 -13.86 -16.49
CA GLN A 222 -8.35 -14.37 -15.85
C GLN A 222 -7.11 -14.38 -16.75
N HIS A 223 -7.28 -14.28 -18.06
CA HIS A 223 -6.20 -14.09 -19.01
C HIS A 223 -6.11 -12.65 -19.53
N GLY A 224 -6.93 -11.74 -18.98
CA GLY A 224 -6.93 -10.34 -19.38
C GLY A 224 -7.38 -10.10 -20.82
N LEU A 225 -8.10 -11.05 -21.40
CA LEU A 225 -8.70 -10.96 -22.74
C LEU A 225 -9.98 -10.13 -22.74
N MET A 226 -10.54 -9.88 -21.56
CA MET A 226 -11.69 -9.00 -21.35
C MET A 226 -11.64 -8.35 -19.96
N THR A 227 -12.38 -7.28 -19.79
CA THR A 227 -12.60 -6.59 -18.51
C THR A 227 -14.03 -6.77 -17.99
N PRO A 228 -14.28 -6.65 -16.66
CA PRO A 228 -15.61 -6.84 -16.09
C PRO A 228 -16.71 -5.92 -16.63
N ASP A 229 -16.36 -4.72 -17.11
CA ASP A 229 -17.28 -3.74 -17.69
C ASP A 229 -17.82 -4.15 -19.06
N GLU A 230 -17.12 -5.02 -19.79
CA GLU A 230 -17.61 -5.62 -21.03
C GLU A 230 -18.70 -6.68 -20.79
N LEU A 231 -18.86 -7.15 -19.56
CA LEU A 231 -19.91 -8.09 -19.17
C LEU A 231 -21.17 -7.37 -18.72
N SER A 232 -22.34 -7.98 -18.98
CA SER A 232 -23.59 -7.48 -18.38
C SER A 232 -23.57 -7.63 -16.85
N LYS A 233 -24.38 -6.81 -16.15
CA LYS A 233 -24.54 -6.90 -14.69
C LYS A 233 -24.92 -8.32 -14.24
N HIS A 234 -25.77 -9.02 -15.01
CA HIS A 234 -26.17 -10.39 -14.74
C HIS A 234 -24.98 -11.36 -14.82
N HIS A 235 -24.12 -11.25 -15.85
CA HIS A 235 -22.94 -12.11 -15.94
C HIS A 235 -21.95 -11.84 -14.81
N ARG A 236 -21.71 -10.57 -14.45
CA ARG A 236 -20.85 -10.21 -13.31
C ARG A 236 -21.34 -10.82 -11.99
N ALA A 237 -22.64 -10.70 -11.70
CA ALA A 237 -23.23 -11.23 -10.47
C ALA A 237 -23.10 -12.76 -10.40
N SER A 238 -23.45 -13.45 -11.49
CA SER A 238 -23.35 -14.90 -11.58
C SER A 238 -21.90 -15.40 -11.48
N ILE A 239 -20.92 -14.68 -12.05
CA ILE A 239 -19.50 -15.02 -11.87
C ILE A 239 -19.09 -14.85 -10.40
N LYS A 240 -19.49 -13.76 -9.75
CA LYS A 240 -19.18 -13.53 -8.33
C LYS A 240 -19.74 -14.64 -7.43
N GLU A 241 -20.94 -15.11 -7.70
CA GLU A 241 -21.56 -16.24 -7.01
C GLU A 241 -20.77 -17.54 -7.24
N ILE A 242 -20.37 -17.85 -8.49
CA ILE A 242 -19.51 -19.01 -8.78
C ILE A 242 -18.19 -18.90 -7.98
N MET A 243 -17.58 -17.72 -7.93
CA MET A 243 -16.33 -17.49 -7.21
C MET A 243 -16.48 -17.60 -5.68
N SER A 244 -17.67 -17.35 -5.12
CA SER A 244 -17.92 -17.60 -3.69
C SER A 244 -17.92 -19.08 -3.31
N SER A 245 -18.05 -20.00 -4.27
CA SER A 245 -17.89 -21.44 -4.04
C SER A 245 -16.44 -21.91 -4.13
N GLN A 246 -15.54 -21.05 -4.60
CA GLN A 246 -14.11 -21.34 -4.65
C GLN A 246 -13.45 -21.06 -3.30
N GLN A 247 -12.13 -21.24 -3.23
CA GLN A 247 -11.37 -20.97 -2.02
C GLN A 247 -11.27 -19.45 -1.77
N LEU A 248 -12.15 -18.92 -0.92
CA LEU A 248 -12.15 -17.52 -0.54
C LEU A 248 -10.87 -17.12 0.21
N VAL A 249 -10.45 -15.88 -0.01
CA VAL A 249 -9.32 -15.26 0.71
C VAL A 249 -9.86 -14.07 1.47
N ASP A 250 -9.74 -14.13 2.79
CA ASP A 250 -10.18 -13.07 3.69
C ASP A 250 -9.00 -12.12 3.94
N PHE A 251 -8.99 -10.97 3.24
CA PHE A 251 -7.93 -9.97 3.41
C PHE A 251 -7.98 -9.33 4.81
N ASP A 252 -9.17 -9.13 5.36
CA ASP A 252 -9.36 -8.53 6.67
C ASP A 252 -8.80 -9.42 7.78
N ALA A 253 -9.07 -10.73 7.71
CA ALA A 253 -8.54 -11.69 8.67
C ALA A 253 -7.02 -11.81 8.58
N LEU A 254 -6.48 -11.92 7.35
CA LEU A 254 -5.02 -11.97 7.13
C LEU A 254 -4.34 -10.70 7.63
N ALA A 255 -4.90 -9.53 7.31
CA ALA A 255 -4.37 -8.27 7.79
C ALA A 255 -4.41 -8.20 9.31
N ALA A 256 -5.58 -8.43 9.93
CA ALA A 256 -5.73 -8.38 11.38
C ALA A 256 -4.77 -9.35 12.12
N GLN A 257 -4.55 -10.54 11.57
CA GLN A 257 -3.64 -11.54 12.15
C GLN A 257 -2.19 -11.07 12.19
N HIS A 258 -1.71 -10.38 11.15
CA HIS A 258 -0.30 -10.00 11.01
C HIS A 258 -0.01 -8.51 11.25
N TRP A 259 -1.05 -7.71 11.49
CA TRP A 259 -0.95 -6.25 11.46
C TRP A 259 0.05 -5.68 12.47
N GLU A 260 -0.01 -6.19 13.71
CA GLU A 260 0.87 -5.74 14.78
C GLU A 260 2.33 -5.99 14.44
N ASP A 261 2.67 -7.20 13.99
CA ASP A 261 4.03 -7.57 13.60
C ASP A 261 4.55 -6.69 12.45
N LEU A 262 3.72 -6.48 11.43
CA LEU A 262 4.07 -5.69 10.25
C LEU A 262 4.33 -4.21 10.58
N MET A 263 3.59 -3.65 11.53
CA MET A 263 3.69 -2.22 11.87
C MET A 263 4.63 -1.92 13.04
N THR A 264 4.94 -2.91 13.88
CA THR A 264 5.78 -2.74 15.09
C THR A 264 7.13 -2.12 14.77
N LEU A 265 7.85 -2.67 13.78
CA LEU A 265 9.16 -2.15 13.39
C LEU A 265 9.09 -0.69 12.93
N THR A 266 8.08 -0.36 12.12
CA THR A 266 7.86 1.02 11.65
C THR A 266 7.62 1.97 12.83
N CYS A 267 6.75 1.59 13.75
CA CYS A 267 6.45 2.40 14.94
C CYS A 267 7.69 2.59 15.81
N ALA A 268 8.45 1.53 16.07
CA ALA A 268 9.66 1.57 16.88
C ALA A 268 10.74 2.46 16.25
N LEU A 269 11.01 2.32 14.95
CA LEU A 269 12.07 3.09 14.28
C LEU A 269 11.72 4.56 14.08
N VAL A 270 10.44 4.88 13.90
CA VAL A 270 10.00 6.25 13.61
C VAL A 270 9.61 7.02 14.87
N CYS A 271 8.94 6.37 15.82
CA CYS A 271 8.44 7.01 17.04
C CYS A 271 9.24 6.64 18.30
N GLY A 272 10.12 5.63 18.24
CA GLY A 272 10.82 5.10 19.42
C GLY A 272 9.92 4.32 20.38
N ARG A 273 8.63 4.11 20.04
CA ARG A 273 7.64 3.44 20.88
C ARG A 273 6.48 2.87 20.07
N VAL A 274 5.78 1.92 20.66
CA VAL A 274 4.52 1.33 20.19
C VAL A 274 3.47 1.47 21.30
N SER A 275 2.27 1.91 20.95
CA SER A 275 1.15 2.06 21.89
C SER A 275 0.12 0.96 21.66
N HIS A 276 -0.08 0.12 22.68
CA HIS A 276 -1.16 -0.87 22.73
C HIS A 276 -2.42 -0.32 23.42
N LEU A 277 -2.40 0.96 23.86
CA LEU A 277 -3.53 1.58 24.54
C LEU A 277 -4.49 2.22 23.53
N PRO A 278 -5.82 2.00 23.66
CA PRO A 278 -6.84 2.70 22.88
C PRO A 278 -6.58 4.19 22.84
N VAL A 279 -6.64 4.80 21.64
CA VAL A 279 -6.60 6.25 21.52
C VAL A 279 -7.83 6.79 22.26
N GLN A 280 -7.63 7.43 23.41
CA GLN A 280 -8.72 8.10 24.11
C GLN A 280 -9.19 9.27 23.24
N GLU A 281 -10.43 9.19 22.76
CA GLU A 281 -11.12 10.36 22.22
C GLU A 281 -11.32 11.36 23.35
N VAL A 282 -10.47 12.38 23.39
CA VAL A 282 -10.75 13.56 24.22
C VAL A 282 -11.84 14.33 23.47
N HIS A 283 -13.11 14.04 23.78
CA HIS A 283 -14.20 14.93 23.41
C HIS A 283 -13.95 16.27 24.12
N ALA A 284 -13.47 17.26 23.36
CA ALA A 284 -13.48 18.64 23.80
C ALA A 284 -14.94 19.09 23.86
N GLY A 285 -15.47 19.23 25.07
CA GLY A 285 -16.73 19.92 25.34
C GLY A 285 -16.62 21.42 25.15
#